data_AF-A0A2G6JLK8-F1
#
_entry.id   AF-A0A2G6JLK8-F1
#
_cell.length_a   1.000
_cell.length_b   1.000
_cell.length_c   1.000
_cell.angle_alpha   90.00
_cell.angle_beta   90.00
_cell.angle_gamma   90.00
#
_symmetry.space_group_name_H-M   'P 1'
#
loop_
_entity.id
_entity.type
_entity.pdbx_description
1 polymer ?
#
loop_
_entity_poly.entity_id
_entity_poly.type
_entity_poly.pdbx_seq_one_letter_code
_entity_poly.pdbx_strand_id
1 'polypeptide(L)'
;MLDGELDDARVRRVLVHIEVCPQCHGFLQRLREQLDLHRGVWGQSAELLELQELAPFGLGTADEEADPFAGDLFADLDEEFYWGEEQEAQLAQMLVEGRERLAEVLYQLGRAYILLTVHPAFFRILSKEPVPIPEFRVRGKAIVDGVSASEEGLPDESRRLMQGFTEARELLDGELDSDDDNLEKGRKLLEECLLLDPSLPRARIWLGHYYWQKGEWEIAERLFRNLWRRLHEQARSGAEPLDPGTHVPLRIYALEHLGNLFLAQDQQYKALRVFRLIIASGAMGIHANFSTALLNFAYACLQVGADNDGIDALARLYAEFPSKRSEMGRIIGLRRDFLRLLDQPGFAGRLGRDCPEWFAPGARLLEHGQEISFQFLSKEPGSGTEA
;
A
#
# COMPACT_ATOMS: atom_id res chain seq x y z
N MET A 1 13.79 -23.35 26.14
CA MET A 1 12.45 -23.18 25.53
C MET A 1 12.65 -22.32 24.31
N LEU A 2 12.22 -22.81 23.15
CA LEU A 2 12.66 -22.48 21.78
C LEU A 2 14.11 -22.92 21.44
N ASP A 3 15.10 -22.69 22.32
CA ASP A 3 16.52 -22.96 21.95
C ASP A 3 17.23 -24.03 22.81
N GLY A 4 16.49 -24.78 23.64
CA GLY A 4 17.06 -25.84 24.49
C GLY A 4 17.83 -25.39 25.75
N GLU A 5 17.94 -24.09 26.03
CA GLU A 5 18.79 -23.56 27.12
C GLU A 5 18.33 -23.85 28.58
N LEU A 6 17.12 -24.38 28.78
CA LEU A 6 16.59 -24.67 30.11
C LEU A 6 16.20 -26.15 30.21
N ASP A 7 16.64 -26.80 31.30
CA ASP A 7 16.19 -28.14 31.67
C ASP A 7 14.72 -28.16 32.12
N ASP A 8 14.07 -29.32 32.00
CA ASP A 8 12.64 -29.50 32.31
C ASP A 8 12.25 -29.07 33.74
N ALA A 9 13.15 -29.23 34.71
CA ALA A 9 12.89 -28.84 36.09
C ALA A 9 12.92 -27.31 36.27
N ARG A 10 13.77 -26.60 35.52
CA ARG A 10 13.78 -25.14 35.45
C ARG A 10 12.56 -24.61 34.69
N VAL A 11 12.19 -25.26 33.58
CA VAL A 11 10.97 -24.92 32.83
C VAL A 11 9.74 -24.97 33.72
N ARG A 12 9.53 -26.07 34.47
CA ARG A 12 8.39 -26.20 35.39
C ARG A 12 8.36 -25.12 36.46
N ARG A 13 9.50 -24.80 37.08
CA ARG A 13 9.58 -23.73 38.10
C ARG A 13 9.25 -22.36 37.53
N VAL A 14 9.72 -22.04 36.33
CA VAL A 14 9.40 -20.79 35.64
C VAL A 14 7.92 -20.71 35.32
N LEU A 15 7.31 -21.78 34.80
CA LEU A 15 5.88 -21.81 34.49
C LEU A 15 5.01 -21.63 35.76
N VAL A 16 5.32 -22.35 36.84
CA VAL A 16 4.60 -22.19 38.12
C VAL A 16 4.76 -20.76 38.66
N HIS A 17 5.95 -20.17 38.57
CA HIS A 17 6.16 -18.80 39.04
C HIS A 17 5.38 -17.77 38.21
N ILE A 18 5.33 -17.94 36.89
CA ILE A 18 4.55 -17.07 35.99
C ILE A 18 3.06 -17.12 36.31
N GLU A 19 2.51 -18.29 36.66
CA GLU A 19 1.09 -18.43 37.03
C GLU A 19 0.76 -17.82 38.40
N VAL A 20 1.69 -17.88 39.36
CA VAL A 20 1.45 -17.43 40.74
C VAL A 20 1.79 -15.96 40.96
N CYS A 21 2.76 -15.41 40.21
CA CYS A 21 3.23 -14.03 40.37
C CYS A 21 2.51 -13.08 39.38
N PRO A 22 1.65 -12.14 39.85
CA PRO A 22 0.89 -11.25 38.97
C PRO A 22 1.75 -10.39 38.03
N GLN A 23 2.93 -9.98 38.50
CA GLN A 23 3.87 -9.18 37.69
C GLN A 23 4.45 -10.00 36.54
N CYS A 24 4.85 -11.24 36.78
CA CYS A 24 5.38 -12.14 35.75
C CYS A 24 4.29 -12.59 34.78
N HIS A 25 3.06 -12.83 35.27
CA HIS A 25 1.90 -13.11 34.43
C HIS A 25 1.61 -11.96 33.45
N GLY A 26 1.52 -10.73 33.97
CA GLY A 26 1.26 -9.54 33.14
C GLY A 26 2.40 -9.19 32.18
N PHE A 27 3.64 -9.56 32.50
CA PHE A 27 4.77 -9.49 31.57
C PHE A 27 4.62 -10.52 30.45
N LEU A 28 4.33 -11.78 30.77
CA LEU A 28 4.14 -12.82 29.76
C LEU A 28 2.93 -12.54 28.86
N GLN A 29 1.84 -12.03 29.41
CA GLN A 29 0.66 -11.65 28.63
C GLN A 29 0.99 -10.54 27.62
N ARG A 30 1.72 -9.50 28.04
CA ARG A 30 2.20 -8.46 27.11
C ARG A 30 3.16 -8.99 26.06
N LEU A 31 4.02 -9.94 26.42
CA LEU A 31 4.93 -10.60 25.49
C LEU A 31 4.16 -11.47 24.47
N ARG A 32 3.10 -12.16 24.91
CA ARG A 32 2.16 -12.88 24.02
C ARG A 32 1.42 -11.93 23.09
N GLU A 33 0.89 -10.82 23.60
CA GLU A 33 0.25 -9.78 22.79
C GLU A 33 1.23 -9.21 21.75
N GLN A 34 2.47 -8.91 22.14
CA GLN A 34 3.51 -8.47 21.20
C GLN A 34 3.85 -9.55 20.18
N LEU A 35 3.96 -10.81 20.60
CA LEU A 35 4.20 -11.94 19.71
C LEU A 35 3.04 -12.18 18.75
N ASP A 36 1.79 -12.00 19.17
CA ASP A 36 0.62 -12.16 18.31
C ASP A 36 0.48 -10.99 17.33
N LEU A 37 0.85 -9.77 17.75
CA LEU A 37 0.97 -8.62 16.85
C LEU A 37 2.10 -8.84 15.83
N HIS A 38 3.23 -9.39 16.26
CA HIS A 38 4.34 -9.75 15.39
C HIS A 38 3.95 -10.88 14.43
N ARG A 39 3.35 -11.97 14.91
CA ARG A 39 2.83 -13.07 14.08
C ARG A 39 1.78 -12.60 13.09
N GLY A 40 0.91 -11.69 13.51
CA GLY A 40 -0.09 -11.08 12.63
C GLY A 40 0.53 -10.25 11.50
N VAL A 41 1.73 -9.72 11.69
CA VAL A 41 2.42 -8.93 10.65
C VAL A 41 3.27 -9.82 9.74
N TRP A 42 3.86 -10.86 10.33
CA TRP A 42 4.90 -11.70 9.73
C TRP A 42 4.41 -13.08 9.24
N GLY A 43 3.11 -13.37 9.31
CA GLY A 43 2.52 -14.49 8.56
C GLY A 43 2.99 -15.88 8.98
N GLN A 44 3.28 -16.13 10.26
CA GLN A 44 3.50 -17.50 10.74
C GLN A 44 2.48 -17.94 11.80
N SER A 45 1.67 -18.90 11.34
CA SER A 45 0.85 -19.93 12.01
C SER A 45 0.25 -19.66 13.39
N ALA A 46 -1.08 -19.55 13.39
CA ALA A 46 -1.94 -20.08 14.44
C ALA A 46 -3.02 -20.93 13.77
N GLU A 47 -2.66 -22.19 13.48
CA GLU A 47 -3.52 -23.21 12.90
C GLU A 47 -4.09 -24.13 14.00
N LEU A 48 -4.52 -23.57 15.14
CA LEU A 48 -4.99 -24.40 16.26
C LEU A 48 -6.14 -23.81 17.09
N LEU A 49 -7.04 -23.01 16.49
CA LEU A 49 -8.28 -22.63 17.22
C LEU A 49 -9.56 -22.35 16.43
N GLU A 50 -9.61 -22.43 15.09
CA GLU A 50 -10.88 -22.22 14.36
C GLU A 50 -11.14 -23.26 13.25
N LEU A 51 -10.90 -24.53 13.55
CA LEU A 51 -11.65 -25.64 12.94
C LEU A 51 -12.86 -25.98 13.83
N GLN A 52 -13.83 -25.07 13.90
CA GLN A 52 -15.21 -25.37 14.28
C GLN A 52 -16.04 -24.10 14.11
N GLU A 53 -16.52 -23.84 12.88
CA GLU A 53 -17.92 -23.47 12.63
C GLU A 53 -18.13 -23.16 11.13
N LEU A 54 -18.95 -24.02 10.50
CA LEU A 54 -19.85 -23.73 9.38
C LEU A 54 -19.28 -23.74 7.94
N ALA A 55 -19.27 -24.93 7.35
CA ALA A 55 -19.92 -25.13 6.05
C ALA A 55 -21.45 -25.23 6.29
N PRO A 56 -22.33 -24.80 5.36
CA PRO A 56 -22.59 -25.62 4.17
C PRO A 56 -23.02 -24.85 2.91
N PHE A 57 -22.62 -25.33 1.73
CA PHE A 57 -23.27 -25.30 0.40
C PHE A 57 -22.13 -25.70 -0.58
N GLY A 58 -22.11 -26.82 -1.30
CA GLY A 58 -23.17 -27.62 -1.91
C GLY A 58 -22.96 -27.56 -3.43
N LEU A 59 -23.00 -28.74 -4.09
CA LEU A 59 -22.83 -29.04 -5.54
C LEU A 59 -21.39 -29.43 -5.91
N GLY A 60 -21.11 -30.57 -6.54
CA GLY A 60 -21.93 -31.66 -7.07
C GLY A 60 -20.99 -32.52 -7.95
N THR A 61 -21.07 -33.84 -7.82
CA THR A 61 -20.29 -34.82 -8.57
C THR A 61 -21.01 -35.20 -9.86
N ALA A 62 -20.28 -35.34 -10.97
CA ALA A 62 -20.61 -36.25 -12.05
C ALA A 62 -19.33 -36.64 -12.81
N ASP A 63 -18.97 -37.91 -12.72
CA ASP A 63 -18.20 -38.61 -13.75
C ASP A 63 -19.12 -38.80 -14.98
N GLU A 64 -18.58 -38.68 -16.19
CA GLU A 64 -18.51 -39.77 -17.20
C GLU A 64 -18.13 -39.26 -18.59
N GLU A 65 -17.26 -40.06 -19.20
CA GLU A 65 -16.82 -40.11 -20.59
C GLU A 65 -17.94 -39.98 -21.63
N ALA A 66 -17.66 -39.23 -22.71
CA ALA A 66 -17.77 -39.62 -24.12
C ALA A 66 -18.15 -38.41 -25.01
N ASP A 67 -17.26 -38.11 -25.95
CA ASP A 67 -17.37 -37.11 -27.01
C ASP A 67 -18.29 -37.59 -28.15
N PRO A 68 -19.42 -36.90 -28.44
CA PRO A 68 -20.31 -37.25 -29.54
C PRO A 68 -20.10 -36.40 -30.81
N PHE A 69 -19.01 -35.62 -30.93
CA PHE A 69 -18.74 -34.77 -32.10
C PHE A 69 -17.41 -35.03 -32.80
N ALA A 70 -16.81 -36.21 -32.58
CA ALA A 70 -15.83 -36.78 -33.50
C ALA A 70 -16.50 -37.15 -34.84
N GLY A 71 -16.54 -36.19 -35.77
CA GLY A 71 -16.98 -36.40 -37.14
C GLY A 71 -16.72 -35.16 -38.01
N ASP A 72 -15.71 -35.26 -38.89
CA ASP A 72 -15.29 -34.25 -39.87
C ASP A 72 -16.47 -33.62 -40.62
N LEU A 73 -16.69 -32.31 -40.38
CA LEU A 73 -17.65 -31.51 -41.14
C LEU A 73 -17.01 -30.30 -41.86
N PHE A 74 -15.68 -30.24 -41.92
CA PHE A 74 -14.93 -29.16 -42.60
C PHE A 74 -13.67 -29.66 -43.34
N ALA A 75 -13.68 -30.87 -43.89
CA ALA A 75 -12.53 -31.46 -44.59
C ALA A 75 -12.23 -30.88 -45.99
N ASP A 76 -12.74 -29.69 -46.36
CA ASP A 76 -12.53 -29.13 -47.71
C ASP A 76 -12.41 -27.58 -47.74
N LEU A 77 -11.85 -26.97 -46.69
CA LEU A 77 -11.44 -25.56 -46.72
C LEU A 77 -9.99 -25.35 -46.24
N ASP A 78 -9.08 -26.25 -46.55
CA ASP A 78 -7.66 -26.14 -46.15
C ASP A 78 -6.78 -25.51 -47.24
N GLU A 79 -6.91 -24.20 -47.40
CA GLU A 79 -5.74 -23.30 -47.54
C GLU A 79 -5.87 -22.20 -46.46
N GLU A 80 -6.22 -22.60 -45.24
CA GLU A 80 -6.10 -21.72 -44.07
C GLU A 80 -4.63 -21.61 -43.66
N PHE A 81 -4.20 -20.36 -43.51
CA PHE A 81 -2.91 -19.93 -43.03
C PHE A 81 -2.72 -20.45 -41.59
N TYR A 82 -2.30 -21.71 -41.48
CA TYR A 82 -2.03 -22.39 -40.21
C TYR A 82 -0.89 -21.64 -39.53
N TRP A 83 -1.22 -20.79 -38.56
CA TRP A 83 -0.25 -20.36 -37.58
C TRP A 83 0.26 -21.64 -36.91
N GLY A 84 1.57 -21.90 -36.98
CA GLY A 84 2.11 -23.04 -36.25
C GLY A 84 1.83 -22.87 -34.76
N GLU A 85 1.61 -23.95 -34.01
CA GLU A 85 1.39 -23.91 -32.54
C GLU A 85 2.44 -23.04 -31.82
N GLU A 86 3.66 -22.97 -32.37
CA GLU A 86 4.74 -22.12 -31.87
C GLU A 86 4.47 -20.62 -32.02
N GLN A 87 3.84 -20.18 -33.11
CA GLN A 87 3.49 -18.78 -33.34
C GLN A 87 2.31 -18.34 -32.47
N GLU A 88 1.32 -19.22 -32.26
CA GLU A 88 0.22 -18.96 -31.33
C GLU A 88 0.72 -18.83 -29.89
N ALA A 89 1.62 -19.71 -29.46
CA ALA A 89 2.24 -19.64 -28.13
C ALA A 89 3.08 -18.36 -27.95
N GLN A 90 3.85 -17.95 -28.96
CA GLN A 90 4.62 -16.71 -28.93
C GLN A 90 3.72 -15.48 -28.82
N LEU A 91 2.61 -15.45 -29.57
CA LEU A 91 1.65 -14.36 -29.55
C LEU A 91 0.92 -14.27 -28.20
N ALA A 92 0.49 -15.40 -27.65
CA ALA A 92 -0.09 -15.46 -26.31
C ALA A 92 0.87 -14.94 -25.24
N GLN A 93 2.15 -15.31 -25.31
CA GLN A 93 3.18 -14.79 -24.40
C GLN A 93 3.36 -13.27 -24.56
N MET A 94 3.43 -12.77 -25.79
CA MET A 94 3.53 -11.33 -26.06
C MET A 94 2.34 -10.54 -25.51
N LEU A 95 1.13 -11.10 -25.60
CA LEU A 95 -0.08 -10.49 -25.03
C LEU A 95 -0.03 -10.45 -23.50
N VAL A 96 0.43 -11.53 -22.85
CA VAL A 96 0.60 -11.56 -21.38
C VAL A 96 1.66 -10.55 -20.93
N GLU A 97 2.84 -10.54 -21.54
CA GLU A 97 3.90 -9.60 -21.20
C GLU A 97 3.50 -8.15 -21.49
N GLY A 98 2.83 -7.91 -22.62
CA GLY A 98 2.29 -6.61 -23.00
C GLY A 98 1.27 -6.10 -21.97
N ARG A 99 0.38 -6.99 -21.51
CA ARG A 99 -0.64 -6.71 -20.49
C ARG A 99 -0.02 -6.32 -19.16
N GLU A 100 0.97 -7.08 -18.67
CA GLU A 100 1.67 -6.77 -17.42
C GLU A 100 2.42 -5.43 -17.50
N ARG A 101 3.13 -5.19 -18.60
CA ARG A 101 3.86 -3.93 -18.82
C ARG A 101 2.91 -2.73 -18.93
N LEU A 102 1.77 -2.90 -19.61
CA LEU A 102 0.77 -1.85 -19.71
C LEU A 102 0.14 -1.57 -18.34
N ALA A 103 -0.22 -2.61 -17.57
CA ALA A 103 -0.75 -2.44 -16.22
C ALA A 103 0.21 -1.64 -15.32
N GLU A 104 1.52 -1.93 -15.35
CA GLU A 104 2.50 -1.15 -14.59
C GLU A 104 2.59 0.32 -15.07
N VAL A 105 2.53 0.58 -16.39
CA VAL A 105 2.50 1.96 -16.91
C VAL A 105 1.26 2.71 -16.45
N LEU A 106 0.08 2.10 -16.56
CA LEU A 106 -1.19 2.68 -16.11
C LEU A 106 -1.18 2.94 -14.61
N TYR A 107 -0.64 2.00 -13.81
CA TYR A 107 -0.43 2.17 -12.38
C TYR A 107 0.43 3.40 -12.07
N GLN A 108 1.60 3.52 -12.71
CA GLN A 108 2.53 4.61 -12.44
C GLN A 108 1.95 5.97 -12.86
N LEU A 109 1.28 6.04 -14.01
CA LEU A 109 0.58 7.24 -14.47
C LEU A 109 -0.58 7.60 -13.54
N GLY A 110 -1.45 6.64 -13.21
CA GLY A 110 -2.59 6.87 -12.34
C GLY A 110 -2.18 7.38 -10.97
N ARG A 111 -1.12 6.79 -10.40
CA ARG A 111 -0.46 7.27 -9.18
C ARG A 111 0.08 8.69 -9.34
N ALA A 112 0.78 9.00 -10.43
CA ALA A 112 1.36 10.32 -10.65
C ALA A 112 0.27 11.41 -10.73
N TYR A 113 -0.84 11.11 -11.41
CA TYR A 113 -1.99 12.02 -11.50
C TYR A 113 -2.64 12.29 -10.14
N ILE A 114 -2.91 11.25 -9.34
CA ILE A 114 -3.43 11.44 -7.98
C ILE A 114 -2.44 12.27 -7.13
N LEU A 115 -1.15 12.06 -7.32
CA LEU A 115 -0.14 12.79 -6.55
C LEU A 115 -0.05 14.29 -6.90
N LEU A 116 -0.49 14.71 -8.09
CA LEU A 116 -0.57 16.13 -8.43
C LEU A 116 -1.61 16.88 -7.59
N THR A 117 -2.66 16.18 -7.13
CA THR A 117 -3.79 16.76 -6.40
C THR A 117 -3.62 16.64 -4.88
N VAL A 118 -2.65 15.84 -4.45
CA VAL A 118 -2.32 15.60 -3.06
C VAL A 118 -1.56 16.79 -2.47
N HIS A 119 -1.97 17.23 -1.27
CA HIS A 119 -1.22 18.25 -0.53
C HIS A 119 0.25 17.82 -0.27
N PRO A 120 1.27 18.68 -0.49
CA PRO A 120 2.69 18.31 -0.40
C PRO A 120 3.15 17.69 0.93
N ALA A 121 2.43 17.97 2.03
CA ALA A 121 2.69 17.35 3.34
C ALA A 121 2.39 15.85 3.38
N PHE A 122 1.46 15.40 2.55
CA PHE A 122 1.02 14.01 2.45
C PHE A 122 1.91 13.18 1.53
N PHE A 123 2.35 13.76 0.41
CA PHE A 123 3.20 13.09 -0.59
C PHE A 123 4.50 12.51 0.00
N ARG A 124 5.13 13.22 0.95
CA ARG A 124 6.44 12.81 1.51
C ARG A 124 6.38 11.57 2.40
N ILE A 125 5.19 11.25 2.91
CA ILE A 125 4.94 10.14 3.83
C ILE A 125 4.91 8.78 3.10
N LEU A 126 4.55 8.76 1.80
CA LEU A 126 4.08 7.53 1.12
C LEU A 126 5.03 6.94 0.07
N SER A 127 6.30 7.32 0.07
CA SER A 127 7.36 6.75 -0.78
C SER A 127 7.33 7.11 -2.28
N LYS A 128 8.53 6.98 -2.88
CA LYS A 128 9.02 7.14 -4.26
C LYS A 128 8.50 8.36 -5.04
N GLU A 129 9.41 9.07 -5.69
CA GLU A 129 9.07 10.19 -6.58
C GLU A 129 8.07 9.76 -7.68
N PRO A 130 7.06 10.58 -8.02
CA PRO A 130 6.16 10.29 -9.12
C PRO A 130 6.95 10.18 -10.43
N VAL A 131 6.43 9.39 -11.34
CA VAL A 131 7.04 9.27 -12.67
C VAL A 131 6.78 10.53 -13.51
N PRO A 132 7.68 10.88 -14.44
CA PRO A 132 7.43 11.93 -15.41
C PRO A 132 6.28 11.51 -16.34
N ILE A 133 5.14 12.18 -16.21
CA ILE A 133 3.89 11.88 -16.95
C ILE A 133 4.09 11.85 -18.48
N PRO A 134 4.77 12.82 -19.13
CA PRO A 134 4.94 12.80 -20.58
C PRO A 134 5.72 11.56 -21.07
N GLU A 135 6.78 11.18 -20.38
CA GLU A 135 7.62 10.04 -20.74
C GLU A 135 6.84 8.72 -20.61
N PHE A 136 6.12 8.54 -19.50
CA PHE A 136 5.35 7.32 -19.25
C PHE A 136 4.14 7.19 -20.20
N ARG A 137 3.54 8.30 -20.64
CA ARG A 137 2.52 8.29 -21.70
C ARG A 137 3.07 7.77 -23.02
N VAL A 138 4.22 8.28 -23.48
CA VAL A 138 4.86 7.82 -24.71
C VAL A 138 5.18 6.33 -24.64
N ARG A 139 5.69 5.87 -23.48
CA ARG A 139 5.97 4.46 -23.24
C ARG A 139 4.71 3.59 -23.31
N GLY A 140 3.61 4.03 -22.70
CA GLY A 140 2.32 3.32 -22.76
C GLY A 140 1.81 3.19 -24.20
N LYS A 141 1.86 4.27 -24.98
CA LYS A 141 1.41 4.27 -26.38
C LYS A 141 2.22 3.30 -27.23
N ALA A 142 3.54 3.28 -27.06
CA ALA A 142 4.41 2.34 -27.76
C ALA A 142 4.07 0.87 -27.47
N ILE A 143 3.64 0.55 -26.24
CA ILE A 143 3.19 -0.81 -25.89
C ILE A 143 1.87 -1.13 -26.60
N VAL A 144 0.88 -0.22 -26.55
CA VAL A 144 -0.41 -0.40 -27.21
C VAL A 144 -0.23 -0.55 -28.73
N ASP A 145 0.53 0.35 -29.37
CA ASP A 145 0.78 0.30 -30.81
C ASP A 145 1.49 -0.99 -31.24
N GLY A 146 2.43 -1.49 -30.43
CA GLY A 146 3.12 -2.75 -30.69
C GLY A 146 2.21 -3.98 -30.59
N VAL A 147 1.19 -3.94 -29.73
CA VAL A 147 0.21 -5.02 -29.57
C VAL A 147 -0.87 -4.95 -30.66
N SER A 148 -1.34 -3.76 -31.01
CA SER A 148 -2.32 -3.52 -32.09
C SER A 148 -1.81 -3.86 -33.48
N ALA A 149 -0.50 -3.75 -33.73
CA ALA A 149 0.09 -4.16 -35.01
C ALA A 149 -0.01 -5.69 -35.27
N SER A 150 -0.37 -6.49 -34.26
CA SER A 150 -0.45 -7.95 -34.32
C SER A 150 -1.89 -8.48 -34.25
N GLU A 151 -2.88 -7.65 -34.60
CA GLU A 151 -4.32 -7.96 -34.42
C GLU A 151 -4.89 -8.94 -35.46
N GLU A 152 -4.29 -9.02 -36.65
CA GLU A 152 -4.76 -9.89 -37.74
C GLU A 152 -4.56 -11.38 -37.40
N GLY A 153 -5.65 -12.15 -37.36
CA GLY A 153 -5.63 -13.60 -37.14
C GLY A 153 -5.79 -14.05 -35.68
N LEU A 154 -6.08 -13.13 -34.75
CA LEU A 154 -6.21 -13.48 -33.33
C LEU A 154 -7.46 -14.34 -33.01
N PRO A 155 -7.29 -15.37 -32.14
CA PRO A 155 -8.41 -16.09 -31.53
C PRO A 155 -9.36 -15.17 -30.74
N ASP A 156 -10.62 -15.56 -30.59
CA ASP A 156 -11.66 -14.76 -29.92
C ASP A 156 -11.28 -14.32 -28.48
N GLU A 157 -10.60 -15.17 -27.72
CA GLU A 157 -10.11 -14.84 -26.37
C GLU A 157 -9.08 -13.72 -26.38
N SER A 158 -8.21 -13.69 -27.40
CA SER A 158 -7.21 -12.65 -27.57
C SER A 158 -7.83 -11.32 -28.00
N ARG A 159 -8.94 -11.34 -28.77
CA ARG A 159 -9.69 -10.11 -29.10
C ARG A 159 -10.30 -9.43 -27.87
N ARG A 160 -10.73 -10.20 -26.87
CA ARG A 160 -11.21 -9.61 -25.60
C ARG A 160 -10.10 -8.91 -24.83
N LEU A 161 -8.88 -9.48 -24.84
CA LEU A 161 -7.71 -8.82 -24.27
C LEU A 161 -7.38 -7.54 -25.03
N MET A 162 -7.45 -7.57 -26.37
CA MET A 162 -7.24 -6.39 -27.24
C MET A 162 -8.18 -5.23 -26.93
N GLN A 163 -9.44 -5.50 -26.58
CA GLN A 163 -10.39 -4.44 -26.20
C GLN A 163 -9.87 -3.60 -25.02
N GLY A 164 -9.25 -4.22 -24.02
CA GLY A 164 -8.65 -3.50 -22.89
C GLY A 164 -7.45 -2.62 -23.29
N PHE A 165 -6.70 -2.97 -24.34
CA PHE A 165 -5.64 -2.11 -24.87
C PHE A 165 -6.21 -0.87 -25.58
N THR A 166 -7.34 -1.01 -26.29
CA THR A 166 -8.03 0.10 -26.95
C THR A 166 -8.57 1.12 -25.95
N GLU A 167 -9.21 0.65 -24.87
CA GLU A 167 -9.71 1.51 -23.79
C GLU A 167 -8.56 2.24 -23.07
N ALA A 168 -7.44 1.54 -22.83
CA ALA A 168 -6.24 2.16 -22.26
C ALA A 168 -5.60 3.22 -23.17
N ARG A 169 -5.69 3.06 -24.51
CA ARG A 169 -5.12 4.01 -25.49
C ARG A 169 -5.66 5.42 -25.30
N GLU A 170 -6.97 5.57 -25.13
CA GLU A 170 -7.63 6.86 -24.96
C GLU A 170 -7.18 7.58 -23.68
N LEU A 171 -6.87 6.83 -22.61
CA LEU A 171 -6.40 7.39 -21.34
C LEU A 171 -4.95 7.90 -21.40
N LEU A 172 -4.17 7.46 -22.39
CA LEU A 172 -2.79 7.90 -22.59
C LEU A 172 -2.70 9.22 -23.37
N ASP A 173 -3.82 9.70 -23.91
CA ASP A 173 -3.94 11.00 -24.56
C ASP A 173 -4.26 12.13 -23.57
N GLY A 174 -4.10 13.39 -24.02
CA GLY A 174 -4.47 14.60 -23.27
C GLY A 174 -3.30 15.37 -22.65
N GLU A 175 -3.61 16.50 -22.02
CA GLU A 175 -2.66 17.38 -21.32
C GLU A 175 -2.85 17.27 -19.80
N LEU A 176 -2.06 18.04 -19.02
CA LEU A 176 -2.31 18.25 -17.60
C LEU A 176 -3.46 19.25 -17.47
N ASP A 177 -4.52 18.88 -16.76
CA ASP A 177 -5.75 19.67 -16.65
C ASP A 177 -5.93 20.22 -15.22
N SER A 178 -7.18 20.57 -14.83
CA SER A 178 -7.51 20.96 -13.46
C SER A 178 -7.22 19.83 -12.45
N ASP A 179 -7.13 20.17 -11.16
CA ASP A 179 -6.93 19.18 -10.10
C ASP A 179 -8.00 18.08 -10.12
N ASP A 180 -9.28 18.45 -10.33
CA ASP A 180 -10.38 17.48 -10.39
C ASP A 180 -10.28 16.57 -11.63
N ASP A 181 -9.88 17.12 -12.78
CA ASP A 181 -9.70 16.35 -14.01
C ASP A 181 -8.51 15.39 -13.88
N ASN A 182 -7.40 15.86 -13.30
CA ASN A 182 -6.22 15.02 -13.03
C ASN A 182 -6.56 13.90 -12.05
N LEU A 183 -7.32 14.20 -10.98
CA LEU A 183 -7.78 13.20 -10.02
C LEU A 183 -8.61 12.10 -10.69
N GLU A 184 -9.55 12.50 -11.56
CA GLU A 184 -10.44 11.59 -12.29
C GLU A 184 -9.69 10.76 -13.35
N LYS A 185 -8.72 11.36 -14.06
CA LYS A 185 -7.80 10.62 -14.93
C LYS A 185 -7.02 9.57 -14.15
N GLY A 186 -6.52 9.95 -12.98
CA GLY A 186 -5.82 9.05 -12.06
C GLY A 186 -6.66 7.83 -11.69
N ARG A 187 -7.94 8.03 -11.36
CA ARG A 187 -8.90 6.95 -11.08
C ARG A 187 -9.06 6.02 -12.27
N LYS A 188 -9.39 6.54 -13.45
CA LYS A 188 -9.62 5.74 -14.67
C LYS A 188 -8.41 4.88 -15.02
N LEU A 189 -7.21 5.46 -14.99
CA LEU A 189 -5.96 4.73 -15.23
C LEU A 189 -5.75 3.59 -14.23
N LEU A 190 -6.09 3.77 -12.96
CA LEU A 190 -5.97 2.73 -11.94
C LEU A 190 -7.05 1.65 -12.05
N GLU A 191 -8.25 1.99 -12.51
CA GLU A 191 -9.30 1.01 -12.79
C GLU A 191 -8.93 0.14 -13.98
N GLU A 192 -8.48 0.74 -15.09
CA GLU A 192 -7.96 0.00 -16.24
C GLU A 192 -6.76 -0.87 -15.86
N CYS A 193 -5.86 -0.34 -15.04
CA CYS A 193 -4.77 -1.12 -14.47
C CYS A 193 -5.26 -2.37 -13.72
N LEU A 194 -6.37 -2.29 -12.98
CA LEU A 194 -6.93 -3.42 -12.24
C LEU A 194 -7.77 -4.36 -13.09
N LEU A 195 -8.31 -3.89 -14.22
CA LEU A 195 -8.89 -4.77 -15.24
C LEU A 195 -7.78 -5.60 -15.89
N LEU A 196 -6.65 -4.98 -16.22
CA LEU A 196 -5.48 -5.67 -16.74
C LEU A 196 -4.80 -6.54 -15.68
N ASP A 197 -4.58 -6.09 -14.46
CA ASP A 197 -4.01 -6.92 -13.39
C ASP A 197 -4.83 -6.81 -12.10
N PRO A 198 -5.83 -7.70 -11.93
CA PRO A 198 -6.62 -7.75 -10.71
C PRO A 198 -5.80 -8.12 -9.47
N SER A 199 -4.58 -8.62 -9.60
CA SER A 199 -3.75 -8.98 -8.46
C SER A 199 -3.00 -7.78 -7.87
N LEU A 200 -2.81 -6.69 -8.64
CA LEU A 200 -1.94 -5.58 -8.26
C LEU A 200 -2.43 -4.84 -7.00
N PRO A 201 -1.81 -5.05 -5.82
CA PRO A 201 -2.33 -4.48 -4.58
C PRO A 201 -2.02 -2.99 -4.46
N ARG A 202 -0.94 -2.54 -5.14
CA ARG A 202 -0.50 -1.14 -5.20
C ARG A 202 -1.54 -0.21 -5.82
N ALA A 203 -2.19 -0.62 -6.90
CA ALA A 203 -3.23 0.19 -7.55
C ALA A 203 -4.44 0.44 -6.63
N ARG A 204 -4.82 -0.56 -5.83
CA ARG A 204 -5.92 -0.44 -4.86
C ARG A 204 -5.65 0.59 -3.75
N ILE A 205 -4.39 0.74 -3.33
CA ILE A 205 -4.02 1.78 -2.36
C ILE A 205 -4.34 3.16 -2.95
N TRP A 206 -3.93 3.41 -4.19
CA TRP A 206 -4.14 4.70 -4.85
C TRP A 206 -5.60 4.96 -5.21
N LEU A 207 -6.38 3.93 -5.55
CA LEU A 207 -7.84 4.09 -5.65
C LEU A 207 -8.46 4.47 -4.30
N GLY A 208 -8.02 3.85 -3.20
CA GLY A 208 -8.44 4.25 -1.86
C GLY A 208 -8.16 5.73 -1.58
N HIS A 209 -7.01 6.25 -2.04
CA HIS A 209 -6.70 7.69 -1.96
C HIS A 209 -7.63 8.57 -2.77
N TYR A 210 -7.94 8.16 -4.00
CA TYR A 210 -8.91 8.86 -4.84
C TYR A 210 -10.24 9.03 -4.09
N TYR A 211 -10.80 7.93 -3.59
CA TYR A 211 -12.10 7.95 -2.90
C TYR A 211 -12.03 8.75 -1.59
N TRP A 212 -10.91 8.69 -0.89
CA TRP A 212 -10.71 9.53 0.30
C TRP A 212 -10.74 11.02 -0.06
N GLN A 213 -10.03 11.45 -1.11
CA GLN A 213 -10.02 12.85 -1.54
C GLN A 213 -11.38 13.35 -2.00
N LYS A 214 -12.16 12.50 -2.67
CA LYS A 214 -13.55 12.83 -3.08
C LYS A 214 -14.55 12.86 -1.93
N GLY A 215 -14.14 12.51 -0.71
CA GLY A 215 -15.05 12.45 0.45
C GLY A 215 -15.84 11.15 0.54
N GLU A 216 -15.58 10.18 -0.34
CA GLU A 216 -16.25 8.87 -0.39
C GLU A 216 -15.58 7.89 0.58
N TRP A 217 -15.61 8.23 1.85
CA TRP A 217 -14.78 7.59 2.87
C TRP A 217 -15.13 6.13 3.13
N GLU A 218 -16.39 5.72 2.98
CA GLU A 218 -16.81 4.32 3.15
C GLU A 218 -16.23 3.42 2.05
N ILE A 219 -16.08 3.96 0.84
CA ILE A 219 -15.44 3.24 -0.26
C ILE A 219 -13.95 3.12 0.00
N ALA A 220 -13.29 4.20 0.40
CA ALA A 220 -11.88 4.20 0.79
C ALA A 220 -11.60 3.21 1.94
N GLU A 221 -12.40 3.22 3.01
CA GLU A 221 -12.25 2.29 4.15
C GLU A 221 -12.30 0.85 3.66
N ARG A 222 -13.32 0.51 2.86
CA ARG A 222 -13.53 -0.84 2.35
C ARG A 222 -12.37 -1.30 1.49
N LEU A 223 -11.82 -0.43 0.64
CA LEU A 223 -10.64 -0.74 -0.18
C LEU A 223 -9.42 -1.04 0.69
N PHE A 224 -9.08 -0.16 1.65
CA PHE A 224 -7.92 -0.37 2.53
C PHE A 224 -8.08 -1.60 3.42
N ARG A 225 -9.27 -1.80 3.99
CA ARG A 225 -9.57 -2.95 4.85
C ARG A 225 -9.52 -4.27 4.08
N ASN A 226 -10.11 -4.33 2.89
CA ASN A 226 -10.09 -5.55 2.07
C ASN A 226 -8.68 -5.87 1.58
N LEU A 227 -7.91 -4.85 1.18
CA LEU A 227 -6.51 -5.00 0.80
C LEU A 227 -5.68 -5.55 1.97
N TRP A 228 -5.78 -4.93 3.15
CA TRP A 228 -5.08 -5.40 4.34
C TRP A 228 -5.47 -6.84 4.68
N ARG A 229 -6.78 -7.16 4.70
CA ARG A 229 -7.28 -8.49 5.01
C ARG A 229 -6.72 -9.53 4.04
N ARG A 230 -6.80 -9.28 2.73
CA ARG A 230 -6.31 -10.20 1.70
C ARG A 230 -4.81 -10.45 1.83
N LEU A 231 -4.02 -9.39 1.96
CA LEU A 231 -2.56 -9.50 2.11
C LEU A 231 -2.17 -10.18 3.43
N HIS A 232 -2.98 -10.02 4.48
CA HIS A 232 -2.79 -10.67 5.77
C HIS A 232 -3.16 -12.16 5.73
N GLU A 233 -4.26 -12.52 5.07
CA GLU A 233 -4.66 -13.91 4.83
C GLU A 233 -3.61 -14.65 3.98
N GLN A 234 -3.10 -14.01 2.91
CA GLN A 234 -2.01 -14.55 2.11
C GLN A 234 -0.76 -14.84 2.95
N ALA A 235 -0.36 -13.89 3.79
CA ALA A 235 0.75 -14.08 4.73
C ALA A 235 0.50 -15.29 5.65
N ARG A 236 -0.70 -15.40 6.24
CA ARG A 236 -1.05 -16.51 7.14
C ARG A 236 -1.09 -17.87 6.45
N SER A 237 -1.48 -17.92 5.18
CA SER A 237 -1.56 -19.16 4.41
C SER A 237 -0.20 -19.73 3.99
N GLY A 238 0.91 -19.03 4.28
CA GLY A 238 2.25 -19.44 3.83
C GLY A 238 2.47 -19.30 2.32
N ALA A 239 1.47 -18.81 1.57
CA ALA A 239 1.55 -18.54 0.13
C ALA A 239 2.34 -17.26 -0.20
N GLU A 240 3.00 -16.66 0.78
CA GLU A 240 3.74 -15.41 0.60
C GLU A 240 5.17 -15.74 0.12
N PRO A 241 5.59 -15.25 -1.06
CA PRO A 241 6.99 -15.17 -1.36
C PRO A 241 7.63 -14.33 -0.26
N LEU A 242 8.66 -14.86 0.40
CA LEU A 242 9.54 -14.13 1.33
C LEU A 242 10.35 -13.07 0.57
N ASP A 243 9.69 -12.22 -0.23
CA ASP A 243 10.25 -10.98 -0.70
C ASP A 243 9.88 -9.89 0.32
N PRO A 244 10.79 -9.57 1.26
CA PRO A 244 10.59 -8.49 2.23
C PRO A 244 10.35 -7.12 1.56
N GLY A 245 10.56 -6.97 0.25
CA GLY A 245 10.37 -5.73 -0.47
C GLY A 245 8.93 -5.38 -0.87
N THR A 246 7.99 -6.32 -0.89
CA THR A 246 6.72 -6.09 -1.60
C THR A 246 5.46 -6.16 -0.72
N HIS A 247 5.17 -7.24 -0.01
CA HIS A 247 3.86 -7.39 0.64
C HIS A 247 3.75 -6.81 2.07
N VAL A 248 4.78 -6.96 2.91
CA VAL A 248 4.81 -6.33 4.24
C VAL A 248 4.62 -4.81 4.14
N PRO A 249 5.35 -4.09 3.27
CA PRO A 249 5.12 -2.66 3.11
C PRO A 249 3.67 -2.32 2.72
N LEU A 250 3.07 -3.11 1.82
CA LEU A 250 1.69 -2.87 1.36
C LEU A 250 0.65 -3.10 2.46
N ARG A 251 0.83 -4.11 3.32
CA ARG A 251 -0.01 -4.29 4.52
C ARG A 251 0.05 -3.08 5.43
N ILE A 252 1.26 -2.56 5.66
CA ILE A 252 1.47 -1.43 6.55
C ILE A 252 0.94 -0.14 5.94
N TYR A 253 1.10 0.10 4.63
CA TYR A 253 0.48 1.24 3.94
C TYR A 253 -1.05 1.18 4.03
N ALA A 254 -1.65 0.01 3.81
CA ALA A 254 -3.10 -0.15 3.93
C ALA A 254 -3.59 0.21 5.35
N LEU A 255 -2.86 -0.23 6.39
CA LEU A 255 -3.15 0.15 7.77
C LEU A 255 -2.93 1.64 8.01
N GLU A 256 -1.83 2.23 7.53
CA GLU A 256 -1.55 3.64 7.73
C GLU A 256 -2.65 4.53 7.12
N HIS A 257 -3.13 4.17 5.93
CA HIS A 257 -4.25 4.84 5.30
C HIS A 257 -5.56 4.67 6.04
N LEU A 258 -5.83 3.46 6.54
CA LEU A 258 -7.00 3.22 7.38
C LEU A 258 -6.96 4.05 8.67
N GLY A 259 -5.79 4.16 9.31
CA GLY A 259 -5.59 5.00 10.49
C GLY A 259 -5.79 6.48 10.20
N ASN A 260 -5.25 6.97 9.08
CA ASN A 260 -5.42 8.36 8.64
C ASN A 260 -6.88 8.69 8.28
N LEU A 261 -7.59 7.74 7.65
CA LEU A 261 -9.01 7.87 7.36
C LEU A 261 -9.82 7.99 8.66
N PHE A 262 -9.53 7.14 9.67
CA PHE A 262 -10.19 7.24 10.97
C PHE A 262 -9.87 8.55 11.70
N LEU A 263 -8.67 9.11 11.55
CA LEU A 263 -8.38 10.45 12.07
C LEU A 263 -9.22 11.52 11.38
N ALA A 264 -9.35 11.47 10.05
CA ALA A 264 -10.15 12.41 9.28
C ALA A 264 -11.65 12.36 9.61
N GLN A 265 -12.13 11.23 10.13
CA GLN A 265 -13.51 11.00 10.55
C GLN A 265 -13.75 11.24 12.05
N ASP A 266 -12.79 11.80 12.79
CA ASP A 266 -12.86 11.95 14.25
C ASP A 266 -13.12 10.62 14.99
N GLN A 267 -12.55 9.52 14.49
CA GLN A 267 -12.63 8.18 15.08
C GLN A 267 -11.30 7.79 15.74
N GLN A 268 -10.83 8.61 16.68
CA GLN A 268 -9.47 8.53 17.24
C GLN A 268 -9.17 7.17 17.89
N TYR A 269 -10.14 6.55 18.57
CA TYR A 269 -9.96 5.22 19.15
C TYR A 269 -9.72 4.12 18.11
N LYS A 270 -10.35 4.21 16.92
CA LYS A 270 -10.07 3.26 15.83
C LYS A 270 -8.69 3.54 15.23
N ALA A 271 -8.35 4.81 15.02
CA ALA A 271 -7.03 5.21 14.55
C ALA A 271 -5.91 4.70 15.48
N LEU A 272 -6.07 4.85 16.81
CA LEU A 272 -5.13 4.37 17.81
C LEU A 272 -4.89 2.86 17.72
N ARG A 273 -5.96 2.07 17.55
CA ARG A 273 -5.84 0.60 17.39
C ARG A 273 -5.02 0.26 16.15
N VAL A 274 -5.27 0.94 15.05
CA VAL A 274 -4.56 0.72 13.77
C VAL A 274 -3.09 1.12 13.88
N PHE A 275 -2.77 2.31 14.38
CA PHE A 275 -1.38 2.73 14.50
C PHE A 275 -0.61 1.91 15.54
N ARG A 276 -1.26 1.46 16.63
CA ARG A 276 -0.64 0.53 17.58
C ARG A 276 -0.28 -0.80 16.93
N LEU A 277 -1.12 -1.32 16.04
CA LEU A 277 -0.82 -2.51 15.26
C LEU A 277 0.42 -2.30 14.37
N ILE A 278 0.51 -1.14 13.68
CA ILE A 278 1.71 -0.79 12.89
C ILE A 278 2.95 -0.68 13.79
N ILE A 279 2.86 -0.04 14.95
CA ILE A 279 3.99 0.12 15.86
C ILE A 279 4.48 -1.23 16.40
N ALA A 280 3.55 -2.08 16.82
CA ALA A 280 3.85 -3.41 17.36
C ALA A 280 4.35 -4.39 16.30
N SER A 281 4.07 -4.14 15.03
CA SER A 281 4.52 -4.95 13.90
C SER A 281 6.04 -5.05 13.76
N GLY A 282 6.78 -4.08 14.29
CA GLY A 282 8.21 -3.92 14.04
C GLY A 282 8.54 -3.42 12.63
N ALA A 283 7.56 -3.16 11.76
CA ALA A 283 7.78 -2.75 10.37
C ALA A 283 8.62 -1.48 10.23
N MET A 284 8.56 -0.57 11.21
CA MET A 284 9.37 0.64 11.22
C MET A 284 10.88 0.35 11.34
N GLY A 285 11.27 -0.79 11.94
CA GLY A 285 12.66 -1.25 11.97
C GLY A 285 13.14 -1.80 10.62
N ILE A 286 12.23 -2.18 9.74
CA ILE A 286 12.52 -2.64 8.37
C ILE A 286 12.56 -1.44 7.41
N HIS A 287 11.56 -0.56 7.52
CA HIS A 287 11.39 0.59 6.65
C HIS A 287 11.10 1.86 7.46
N ALA A 288 12.08 2.76 7.50
CA ALA A 288 11.98 4.05 8.20
C ALA A 288 10.85 4.96 7.69
N ASN A 289 10.28 4.69 6.50
CA ASN A 289 9.14 5.44 5.98
C ASN A 289 7.86 5.22 6.81
N PHE A 290 7.76 4.12 7.57
CA PHE A 290 6.63 3.89 8.48
C PHE A 290 6.72 4.64 9.81
N SER A 291 7.76 5.46 10.00
CA SER A 291 7.91 6.30 11.20
C SER A 291 6.77 7.31 11.38
N THR A 292 6.06 7.67 10.30
CA THR A 292 4.85 8.49 10.33
C THR A 292 3.70 7.86 11.12
N ALA A 293 3.68 6.55 11.28
CA ALA A 293 2.72 5.89 12.16
C ALA A 293 2.88 6.31 13.63
N LEU A 294 4.12 6.56 14.11
CA LEU A 294 4.35 7.11 15.46
C LEU A 294 3.83 8.54 15.57
N LEU A 295 4.02 9.35 14.53
CA LEU A 295 3.52 10.73 14.49
C LEU A 295 1.99 10.76 14.56
N ASN A 296 1.32 9.94 13.75
CA ASN A 296 -0.13 9.87 13.72
C ASN A 296 -0.70 9.20 14.98
N PHE A 297 0.00 8.22 15.56
CA PHE A 297 -0.34 7.66 16.87
C PHE A 297 -0.27 8.73 17.96
N ALA A 298 0.81 9.53 17.98
CA ALA A 298 0.96 10.61 18.94
C ALA A 298 -0.19 11.62 18.85
N TYR A 299 -0.50 12.06 17.63
CA TYR A 299 -1.63 12.94 17.37
C TYR A 299 -2.96 12.35 17.88
N ALA A 300 -3.24 11.08 17.57
CA ALA A 300 -4.45 10.39 18.02
C ALA A 300 -4.52 10.28 19.55
N CYS A 301 -3.39 10.03 20.22
CA CYS A 301 -3.29 9.97 21.68
C CYS A 301 -3.65 11.31 22.32
N LEU A 302 -3.07 12.41 21.82
CA LEU A 302 -3.35 13.73 22.37
C LEU A 302 -4.82 14.15 22.17
N GLN A 303 -5.44 13.76 21.05
CA GLN A 303 -6.85 14.05 20.82
C GLN A 303 -7.79 13.36 21.83
N VAL A 304 -7.39 12.22 22.41
CA VAL A 304 -8.19 11.51 23.43
C VAL A 304 -7.70 11.74 24.86
N GLY A 305 -6.76 12.68 25.08
CA GLY A 305 -6.18 12.98 26.39
C GLY A 305 -5.21 11.92 26.92
N ALA A 306 -4.71 11.03 26.06
CA ALA A 306 -3.67 10.06 26.40
C ALA A 306 -2.27 10.71 26.28
N ASP A 307 -2.07 11.78 27.02
CA ASP A 307 -0.96 12.73 26.83
C ASP A 307 0.43 12.08 26.93
N ASN A 308 0.62 11.21 27.93
CA ASN A 308 1.89 10.53 28.12
C ASN A 308 2.23 9.62 26.94
N ASP A 309 1.27 8.83 26.46
CA ASP A 309 1.46 7.96 25.30
C ASP A 309 1.80 8.78 24.04
N GLY A 310 1.17 9.95 23.88
CA GLY A 310 1.44 10.84 22.77
C GLY A 310 2.84 11.43 22.80
N ILE A 311 3.28 11.92 23.97
CA ILE A 311 4.62 12.48 24.15
C ILE A 311 5.69 11.39 24.02
N ASP A 312 5.46 10.20 24.59
CA ASP A 312 6.38 9.07 24.47
C ASP A 312 6.54 8.60 23.01
N ALA A 313 5.47 8.62 22.23
CA ALA A 313 5.53 8.31 20.80
C ALA A 313 6.34 9.35 20.01
N LEU A 314 6.24 10.65 20.35
CA LEU A 314 7.09 11.70 19.74
C LEU A 314 8.56 11.56 20.13
N ALA A 315 8.84 11.32 21.42
CA ALA A 315 10.20 11.08 21.90
C ALA A 315 10.83 9.87 21.22
N ARG A 316 10.05 8.80 21.05
CA ARG A 316 10.46 7.61 20.32
C ARG A 316 10.73 7.89 18.84
N LEU A 317 9.83 8.60 18.16
CA LEU A 317 10.01 9.01 16.76
C LEU A 317 11.31 9.80 16.59
N TYR A 318 11.58 10.72 17.51
CA TYR A 318 12.80 11.53 17.51
C TYR A 318 14.07 10.69 17.73
N ALA A 319 14.03 9.79 18.72
CA ALA A 319 15.18 8.98 19.10
C ALA A 319 15.52 7.91 18.05
N GLU A 320 14.52 7.19 17.56
CA GLU A 320 14.72 6.03 16.67
C GLU A 320 14.98 6.42 15.20
N PHE A 321 14.54 7.59 14.75
CA PHE A 321 14.61 7.99 13.33
C PHE A 321 15.35 9.33 13.11
N PRO A 322 16.66 9.42 13.42
CA PRO A 322 17.43 10.65 13.27
C PRO A 322 17.43 11.21 11.84
N SER A 323 17.45 10.34 10.82
CA SER A 323 17.39 10.73 9.41
C SER A 323 16.04 11.34 8.98
N LYS A 324 14.98 11.14 9.78
CA LYS A 324 13.63 11.65 9.51
C LYS A 324 13.29 12.91 10.32
N ARG A 325 14.15 13.36 11.24
CA ARG A 325 13.80 14.47 12.17
C ARG A 325 13.42 15.77 11.47
N SER A 326 14.18 16.18 10.46
CA SER A 326 13.88 17.39 9.70
C SER A 326 12.53 17.28 8.97
N GLU A 327 12.28 16.11 8.37
CA GLU A 327 11.01 15.83 7.67
C GLU A 327 9.82 15.85 8.64
N MET A 328 9.92 15.16 9.78
CA MET A 328 8.86 15.08 10.78
C MET A 328 8.62 16.42 11.47
N GLY A 329 9.68 17.15 11.83
CA GLY A 329 9.57 18.50 12.38
C GLY A 329 8.82 19.44 11.43
N ARG A 330 9.07 19.34 10.12
CA ARG A 330 8.30 20.08 9.11
C ARG A 330 6.84 19.64 9.07
N ILE A 331 6.54 18.34 9.09
CA ILE A 331 5.15 17.84 9.10
C ILE A 331 4.40 18.33 10.36
N ILE A 332 5.05 18.30 11.53
CA ILE A 332 4.50 18.85 12.78
C ILE A 332 4.20 20.34 12.62
N GLY A 333 5.16 21.12 12.10
CA GLY A 333 5.00 22.56 11.86
C GLY A 333 3.83 22.91 10.93
N LEU A 334 3.49 22.03 9.99
CA LEU A 334 2.38 22.22 9.05
C LEU A 334 1.00 21.88 9.66
N ARG A 335 0.93 21.10 10.74
CA ARG A 335 -0.32 20.67 11.38
C ARG A 335 -0.67 21.57 12.57
N ARG A 336 -1.35 22.70 12.30
CA ARG A 336 -1.68 23.73 13.31
C ARG A 336 -2.51 23.19 14.48
N ASP A 337 -3.45 22.31 14.18
CA ASP A 337 -4.25 21.60 15.15
C ASP A 337 -3.40 20.71 16.07
N PHE A 338 -2.41 20.01 15.52
CA PHE A 338 -1.46 19.24 16.32
C PHE A 338 -0.61 20.14 17.22
N LEU A 339 -0.13 21.28 16.71
CA LEU A 339 0.61 22.26 17.51
C LEU A 339 -0.21 22.78 18.69
N ARG A 340 -1.52 23.02 18.52
CA ARG A 340 -2.40 23.41 19.64
C ARG A 340 -2.51 22.32 20.70
N LEU A 341 -2.56 21.05 20.30
CA LEU A 341 -2.57 19.93 21.24
C LEU A 341 -1.26 19.83 22.03
N LEU A 342 -0.15 20.28 21.43
CA LEU A 342 1.18 20.27 22.05
C LEU A 342 1.42 21.49 22.96
N ASP A 343 0.66 22.57 22.79
CA ASP A 343 0.72 23.79 23.62
C ASP A 343 -0.03 23.64 24.96
N GLN A 344 0.18 22.50 25.61
CA GLN A 344 -0.39 22.21 26.92
C GLN A 344 0.65 22.44 28.04
N PRO A 345 0.21 22.91 29.23
CA PRO A 345 1.10 23.08 30.37
C PRO A 345 1.86 21.80 30.70
N GLY A 346 3.19 21.90 30.81
CA GLY A 346 4.06 20.77 31.14
C GLY A 346 4.62 19.99 29.94
N PHE A 347 4.02 20.12 28.75
CA PHE A 347 4.52 19.44 27.55
C PHE A 347 5.85 20.03 27.08
N ALA A 348 5.94 21.37 27.03
CA ALA A 348 7.11 22.09 26.54
C ALA A 348 8.41 21.67 27.23
N GLY A 349 8.39 21.47 28.56
CA GLY A 349 9.58 21.06 29.31
C GLY A 349 10.04 19.64 28.96
N ARG A 350 9.10 18.70 28.82
CA ARG A 350 9.39 17.31 28.46
C ARG A 350 9.82 17.19 27.00
N LEU A 351 9.03 17.73 26.08
CA LEU A 351 9.31 17.73 24.64
C LEU A 351 10.60 18.50 24.30
N GLY A 352 10.87 19.62 24.97
CA GLY A 352 12.12 20.37 24.76
C GLY A 352 13.38 19.60 25.20
N ARG A 353 13.24 18.72 26.20
CA ARG A 353 14.33 17.83 26.63
C ARG A 353 14.47 16.62 25.71
N ASP A 354 13.36 15.98 25.37
CA ASP A 354 13.35 14.68 24.70
C ASP A 354 13.41 14.82 23.16
N CYS A 355 12.97 15.96 22.61
CA CYS A 355 12.91 16.29 21.18
C CYS A 355 13.43 17.73 20.91
N PRO A 356 14.68 18.06 21.27
CA PRO A 356 15.16 19.44 21.30
C PRO A 356 15.14 20.15 19.95
N GLU A 357 15.43 19.48 18.83
CA GLU A 357 15.39 20.11 17.49
C GLU A 357 13.98 20.59 17.11
N TRP A 358 12.92 20.03 17.72
CA TRP A 358 11.53 20.38 17.43
C TRP A 358 10.95 21.38 18.43
N PHE A 359 11.32 21.29 19.71
CA PHE A 359 10.60 21.99 20.79
C PHE A 359 11.49 22.71 21.81
N ALA A 360 12.82 22.70 21.68
CA ALA A 360 13.67 23.49 22.57
C ALA A 360 13.44 25.01 22.38
N PRO A 361 13.74 25.86 23.37
CA PRO A 361 13.72 27.30 23.20
C PRO A 361 14.57 27.73 21.98
N GLY A 362 13.94 28.37 21.00
CA GLY A 362 14.60 28.79 19.76
C GLY A 362 14.55 27.76 18.63
N ALA A 363 13.98 26.57 18.85
CA ALA A 363 13.67 25.64 17.77
C ALA A 363 12.70 26.32 16.78
N ARG A 364 13.05 26.29 15.50
CA ARG A 364 12.19 26.75 14.42
C ARG A 364 11.70 25.52 13.68
N LEU A 365 10.50 25.06 14.02
CA LEU A 365 9.76 24.18 13.12
C LEU A 365 9.62 24.95 11.80
N LEU A 366 10.04 24.34 10.70
CA LEU A 366 10.08 24.97 9.38
C LEU A 366 8.72 25.65 9.10
N GLU A 367 8.73 26.98 9.02
CA GLU A 367 7.53 27.77 8.79
C GLU A 367 7.02 27.60 7.36
N HIS A 368 5.71 27.82 7.17
CA HIS A 368 4.92 27.58 5.96
C HIS A 368 5.32 28.41 4.72
N GLY A 369 6.49 29.05 4.70
CA GLY A 369 6.90 30.03 3.68
C GLY A 369 8.21 29.76 2.95
N GLN A 370 8.94 28.68 3.27
CA GLN A 370 9.96 28.19 2.34
C GLN A 370 9.24 27.38 1.25
N GLU A 371 8.69 28.10 0.27
CA GLU A 371 8.20 27.52 -0.98
C GLU A 371 9.26 26.59 -1.52
N ILE A 372 8.93 25.30 -1.54
CA ILE A 372 9.69 24.34 -2.30
C ILE A 372 9.20 24.55 -3.71
N SER A 373 9.90 25.41 -4.44
CA SER A 373 9.82 25.49 -5.89
C SER A 373 10.06 24.09 -6.43
N PHE A 374 8.98 23.40 -6.76
CA PHE A 374 9.06 22.27 -7.66
C PHE A 374 9.44 22.84 -9.02
N GLN A 375 10.74 22.87 -9.32
CA GLN A 375 11.17 22.81 -10.71
C GLN A 375 10.82 21.41 -11.20
N PHE A 376 9.53 21.18 -11.48
CA PHE A 376 9.16 20.16 -12.43
C PHE A 376 9.98 20.48 -13.67
N LEU A 377 10.87 19.57 -14.04
CA LEU A 377 11.67 19.64 -15.26
C LEU A 377 10.72 19.62 -16.46
N SER A 378 10.06 20.74 -16.74
CA SER A 378 9.96 21.19 -18.11
C SER A 378 11.40 21.52 -18.51
N LYS A 379 12.11 20.54 -19.05
CA LYS A 379 13.15 20.88 -20.00
C LYS A 379 12.42 21.66 -21.08
N GLU A 380 12.52 22.98 -21.06
CA GLU A 380 12.18 23.77 -22.24
C GLU A 380 12.92 23.11 -23.42
N PRO A 381 12.23 22.83 -24.54
CA PRO A 381 12.92 22.41 -25.74
C PRO A 381 13.92 23.51 -26.07
N GLY A 382 15.20 23.16 -26.08
CA GLY A 382 16.30 24.10 -26.16
C GLY A 382 16.04 25.19 -27.20
N SER A 383 15.99 26.43 -26.72
CA SER A 383 16.23 27.62 -27.53
C SER A 383 17.71 27.62 -27.94
N GLY A 384 18.06 26.69 -28.84
CA GLY A 384 19.29 26.77 -29.60
C GLY A 384 19.18 27.92 -30.59
N THR A 385 19.65 29.09 -30.19
CA THR A 385 20.03 30.15 -31.14
C THR A 385 21.44 30.61 -30.82
N GLU A 386 22.29 30.42 -31.85
CA GLU A 386 23.39 31.29 -32.27
C GLU A 386 24.69 31.34 -31.46
N ALA A 387 25.70 30.66 -32.02
CA ALA A 387 27.00 31.27 -32.35
C ALA A 387 27.50 30.73 -33.70
#